data_AF-X0SCA2-F1
#
_entry.id   AF-X0SCA2-F1
#
_cell.length_a   1.000
_cell.length_b   1.000
_cell.length_c   1.000
_cell.angle_alpha   90.00
_cell.angle_beta   90.00
_cell.angle_gamma   90.00
#
_symmetry.space_group_name_H-M   'P 1'
#
loop_
_entity.id
_entity.type
_entity.pdbx_description
1 polymer ?
#
loop_
_entity_poly.entity_id
_entity_poly.type
_entity_poly.pdbx_seq_one_letter_code
_entity_poly.pdbx_strand_id
1 'polypeptide(L)'
;YLIYNHAAGIGDPAPIEYVRGAMLSRINVHAHGNSACRPEVTLTLVEMLNKGVTPYVCQKGSVGASGDLAPMSQIALLIMGEGKAYYKGKLLEGKEAMDNAGIPIPGIEVRDGLAIINGSNVLTAMSAIFIYDANNWLKQAEIAAAMSLEALKANMKPYTPKLHEVRGFKGAVRSAKAIGKLIEGGDLQKGKIKCKVQDAYSMRSTPQVIGAVHDALAYARSQVEIELNGVGDNPVFFPKENLQLSGANFQGTPVSLPMDMAGAAITMVSVMSERRMNRLNNPALSVGLPPFLTKGAGMFSGLMLSQYTADMLIVEQRILSAPASIQSIPAAADQEDFVSMGMN
;
A
#
# COMPACT_ATOMS: atom_id res chain seq x y z
N TYR A 1 -21.08 -11.00 22.77
CA TYR A 1 -21.01 -12.22 21.93
C TYR A 1 -20.59 -11.96 20.50
N LEU A 2 -21.23 -11.03 19.76
CA LEU A 2 -20.84 -10.72 18.38
C LEU A 2 -19.33 -10.51 18.22
N ILE A 3 -18.75 -9.59 19.02
CA ILE A 3 -17.32 -9.28 18.99
C ILE A 3 -16.44 -10.51 19.24
N TYR A 4 -16.73 -11.31 20.27
CA TYR A 4 -15.94 -12.51 20.58
C TYR A 4 -15.91 -13.51 19.42
N ASN A 5 -17.06 -13.75 18.80
CA ASN A 5 -17.16 -14.71 17.70
C ASN A 5 -16.47 -14.21 16.43
N HIS A 6 -16.38 -12.89 16.26
CA HIS A 6 -15.77 -12.28 15.09
C HIS A 6 -14.28 -12.00 15.29
N ALA A 7 -13.76 -11.92 16.52
CA ALA A 7 -12.34 -11.69 16.83
C ALA A 7 -11.44 -12.91 16.53
N ALA A 8 -11.57 -13.48 15.33
CA ALA A 8 -10.96 -14.72 14.86
C ALA A 8 -9.65 -14.50 14.07
N GLY A 9 -9.01 -13.34 14.21
CA GLY A 9 -7.74 -13.06 13.53
C GLY A 9 -6.57 -13.88 14.08
N ILE A 10 -5.66 -14.31 13.21
CA ILE A 10 -4.52 -15.19 13.56
C ILE A 10 -3.19 -14.70 12.98
N GLY A 11 -2.09 -15.26 13.50
CA GLY A 11 -0.73 -14.98 13.03
C GLY A 11 -0.06 -13.84 13.77
N ASP A 12 0.97 -13.28 13.15
CA ASP A 12 1.78 -12.19 13.71
C ASP A 12 0.96 -10.90 13.86
N PRO A 13 1.37 -9.99 14.77
CA PRO A 13 0.71 -8.71 14.93
C PRO A 13 0.81 -7.85 13.67
N ALA A 14 -0.30 -7.19 13.31
CA ALA A 14 -0.32 -6.17 12.28
C ALA A 14 0.55 -4.98 12.70
N PRO A 15 1.23 -4.32 11.74
CA PRO A 15 1.95 -3.07 12.00
C PRO A 15 1.05 -2.05 12.73
N ILE A 16 1.63 -1.37 13.72
CA ILE A 16 0.92 -0.43 14.60
C ILE A 16 0.22 0.67 13.78
N GLU A 17 0.86 1.15 12.73
CA GLU A 17 0.33 2.15 11.82
C GLU A 17 -0.92 1.68 11.06
N TYR A 18 -1.03 0.39 10.73
CA TYR A 18 -2.22 -0.17 10.06
C TYR A 18 -3.40 -0.16 11.01
N VAL A 19 -3.19 -0.61 12.26
CA VAL A 19 -4.24 -0.61 13.30
C VAL A 19 -4.68 0.81 13.62
N ARG A 20 -3.74 1.73 13.80
CA ARG A 20 -4.06 3.15 14.08
C ARG A 20 -4.76 3.81 12.90
N GLY A 21 -4.36 3.51 11.67
CA GLY A 21 -5.04 3.97 10.46
C GLY A 21 -6.47 3.46 10.37
N ALA A 22 -6.70 2.19 10.73
CA ALA A 22 -8.04 1.59 10.76
C ALA A 22 -8.95 2.26 11.80
N MET A 23 -8.43 2.51 13.00
CA MET A 23 -9.14 3.26 14.04
C MET A 23 -9.49 4.67 13.55
N LEU A 24 -8.54 5.37 12.94
CA LEU A 24 -8.74 6.73 12.41
C LEU A 24 -9.81 6.74 11.31
N SER A 25 -9.73 5.79 10.37
CA SER A 25 -10.72 5.63 9.31
C SER A 25 -12.11 5.36 9.91
N ARG A 26 -12.22 4.48 10.91
CA ARG A 26 -13.50 4.16 11.56
C ARG A 26 -14.11 5.35 12.30
N ILE A 27 -13.28 6.14 12.99
CA ILE A 27 -13.69 7.40 13.61
C ILE A 27 -14.27 8.34 12.55
N ASN A 28 -13.61 8.47 11.40
CA ASN A 28 -14.10 9.32 10.32
C ASN A 28 -15.48 8.84 9.83
N VAL A 29 -15.65 7.52 9.59
CA VAL A 29 -16.96 6.95 9.21
C VAL A 29 -18.05 7.31 10.24
N HIS A 30 -17.78 7.14 11.53
CA HIS A 30 -18.73 7.48 12.59
C HIS A 30 -19.08 8.97 12.62
N ALA A 31 -18.13 9.84 12.31
CA ALA A 31 -18.32 11.29 12.31
C ALA A 31 -19.34 11.78 11.26
N HIS A 32 -19.65 10.97 10.23
CA HIS A 32 -20.76 11.26 9.31
C HIS A 32 -22.14 11.15 9.98
N GLY A 33 -22.25 10.44 11.11
CA GLY A 33 -23.50 10.29 11.86
C GLY A 33 -24.49 9.27 11.27
N ASN A 34 -24.05 8.46 10.31
CA ASN A 34 -24.89 7.48 9.63
C ASN A 34 -24.77 6.04 10.20
N SER A 35 -23.92 5.82 11.22
CA SER A 35 -23.68 4.50 11.84
C SER A 35 -24.60 4.18 13.02
N ALA A 36 -25.28 5.19 13.60
CA ALA A 36 -26.16 5.04 14.77
C ALA A 36 -25.52 4.35 16.00
N CYS A 37 -24.20 4.50 16.19
CA CYS A 37 -23.53 4.14 17.45
C CYS A 37 -23.56 5.29 18.44
N ARG A 38 -23.32 4.97 19.72
CA ARG A 38 -23.20 5.98 20.77
C ARG A 38 -21.91 6.81 20.58
N PRO A 39 -21.92 8.14 20.80
CA PRO A 39 -20.72 8.98 20.67
C PRO A 39 -19.55 8.54 21.54
N GLU A 40 -19.82 7.97 22.72
CA GLU A 40 -18.83 7.49 23.69
C GLU A 40 -17.88 6.47 23.07
N VAL A 41 -18.38 5.63 22.15
CA VAL A 41 -17.57 4.64 21.43
C VAL A 41 -16.57 5.35 20.52
N THR A 42 -17.03 6.25 19.67
CA THR A 42 -16.16 7.01 18.75
C THR A 42 -15.15 7.87 19.51
N LEU A 43 -15.59 8.54 20.58
CA LEU A 43 -14.71 9.36 21.42
C LEU A 43 -13.67 8.53 22.17
N THR A 44 -13.99 7.30 22.57
CA THR A 44 -13.01 6.38 23.15
C THR A 44 -11.94 5.99 22.13
N LEU A 45 -12.32 5.70 20.88
CA LEU A 45 -11.35 5.45 19.80
C LEU A 45 -10.44 6.66 19.56
N VAL A 46 -10.98 7.88 19.61
CA VAL A 46 -10.21 9.13 19.54
C VAL A 46 -9.20 9.23 20.69
N GLU A 47 -9.64 8.99 21.92
CA GLU A 47 -8.77 9.01 23.11
C GLU A 47 -7.65 7.97 23.02
N MET A 48 -7.95 6.75 22.56
CA MET A 48 -6.97 5.70 22.34
C MET A 48 -5.91 6.14 21.31
N LEU A 49 -6.33 6.73 20.19
CA LEU A 49 -5.39 7.27 19.20
C LEU A 49 -4.49 8.37 19.77
N ASN A 50 -5.10 9.34 20.46
CA ASN A 50 -4.41 10.50 21.03
C ASN A 50 -3.41 10.13 22.12
N LYS A 51 -3.77 9.17 22.97
CA LYS A 51 -2.93 8.71 24.09
C LYS A 51 -1.98 7.57 23.71
N GLY A 52 -2.05 7.08 22.47
CA GLY A 52 -1.15 6.06 21.96
C GLY A 52 -1.44 4.64 22.47
N VAL A 53 -2.70 4.34 22.82
CA VAL A 53 -3.16 2.98 23.10
C VAL A 53 -3.56 2.34 21.77
N THR A 54 -2.77 1.36 21.31
CA THR A 54 -3.03 0.68 20.03
C THR A 54 -3.38 -0.78 20.28
N PRO A 55 -4.56 -1.26 19.86
CA PRO A 55 -4.95 -2.67 19.99
C PRO A 55 -3.93 -3.63 19.38
N TYR A 56 -3.76 -4.80 20.00
CA TYR A 56 -3.11 -5.95 19.38
C TYR A 56 -4.08 -6.58 18.39
N VAL A 57 -3.72 -6.55 17.12
CA VAL A 57 -4.53 -7.06 16.00
C VAL A 57 -3.66 -7.98 15.17
N CYS A 58 -4.20 -9.12 14.75
CA CYS A 58 -3.49 -10.09 13.93
C CYS A 58 -3.51 -9.69 12.44
N GLN A 59 -2.47 -10.06 11.69
CA GLN A 59 -2.35 -9.76 10.26
C GLN A 59 -3.33 -10.52 9.36
N LYS A 60 -3.83 -11.68 9.79
CA LYS A 60 -4.69 -12.55 8.96
C LYS A 60 -6.07 -12.73 9.57
N GLY A 61 -7.08 -12.82 8.71
CA GLY A 61 -8.44 -13.21 9.11
C GLY A 61 -9.55 -12.45 8.39
N SER A 62 -9.28 -11.27 7.81
CA SER A 62 -10.25 -10.60 6.95
C SER A 62 -10.23 -11.17 5.55
N VAL A 63 -11.40 -11.28 4.95
CA VAL A 63 -11.61 -11.55 3.53
C VAL A 63 -12.17 -10.31 2.79
N GLY A 64 -12.36 -9.18 3.50
CA GLY A 64 -12.99 -7.98 2.96
C GLY A 64 -14.41 -8.24 2.41
N ALA A 65 -15.21 -9.02 3.16
CA ALA A 65 -16.60 -9.37 2.89
C ALA A 65 -17.54 -8.26 3.40
N SER A 66 -18.10 -8.44 4.61
CA SER A 66 -18.79 -7.42 5.42
C SER A 66 -17.81 -6.45 6.09
N GLY A 67 -16.76 -6.05 5.36
CA GLY A 67 -15.62 -5.30 5.89
C GLY A 67 -14.56 -6.18 6.56
N ASP A 68 -13.72 -5.55 7.38
CA ASP A 68 -12.58 -6.13 8.07
C ASP A 68 -12.96 -6.68 9.45
N LEU A 69 -14.02 -7.51 9.48
CA LEU A 69 -14.69 -7.96 10.69
C LEU A 69 -13.73 -8.54 11.74
N ALA A 70 -12.81 -9.42 11.34
CA ALA A 70 -11.91 -10.08 12.26
C ALA A 70 -10.94 -9.12 12.97
N PRO A 71 -10.10 -8.36 12.24
CA PRO A 71 -9.20 -7.41 12.87
C PRO A 71 -9.94 -6.25 13.56
N MET A 72 -11.06 -5.77 13.02
CA MET A 72 -11.84 -4.73 13.69
C MET A 72 -12.52 -5.23 14.98
N SER A 73 -12.88 -6.51 15.05
CA SER A 73 -13.37 -7.12 16.29
C SER A 73 -12.27 -7.23 17.35
N GLN A 74 -11.03 -7.49 16.94
CA GLN A 74 -9.88 -7.45 17.87
C GLN A 74 -9.63 -6.03 18.41
N ILE A 75 -9.87 -4.98 17.60
CA ILE A 75 -9.91 -3.59 18.07
C ILE A 75 -11.07 -3.38 19.06
N ALA A 76 -12.27 -3.89 18.75
CA ALA A 76 -13.46 -3.71 19.57
C ALA A 76 -13.36 -4.40 20.95
N LEU A 77 -12.53 -5.43 21.13
CA LEU A 77 -12.28 -6.04 22.44
C LEU A 77 -11.80 -5.00 23.47
N LEU A 78 -10.97 -4.02 23.07
CA LEU A 78 -10.49 -2.98 23.99
C LEU A 78 -11.60 -2.03 24.45
N ILE A 79 -12.63 -1.83 23.62
CA ILE A 79 -13.82 -1.04 23.97
C ILE A 79 -14.66 -1.74 25.05
N MET A 80 -14.48 -3.06 25.19
CA MET A 80 -15.03 -3.88 26.29
C MET A 80 -14.05 -4.03 27.46
N GLY A 81 -12.84 -3.47 27.38
CA GLY A 81 -11.79 -3.64 28.39
C GLY A 81 -11.00 -4.94 28.28
N GLU A 82 -11.17 -5.68 27.19
CA GLU A 82 -10.58 -7.00 26.98
C GLU A 82 -9.50 -6.95 25.89
N GLY A 83 -8.91 -8.10 25.55
CA GLY A 83 -7.84 -8.19 24.57
C GLY A 83 -6.50 -7.66 25.09
N LYS A 84 -5.61 -7.27 24.18
CA LYS A 84 -4.28 -6.73 24.50
C LYS A 84 -4.02 -5.45 23.73
N ALA A 85 -3.16 -4.58 24.27
CA ALA A 85 -2.82 -3.31 23.64
C ALA A 85 -1.33 -2.99 23.78
N TYR A 86 -0.76 -2.35 22.76
CA TYR A 86 0.50 -1.65 22.87
C TYR A 86 0.27 -0.27 23.49
N TYR A 87 1.01 0.03 24.57
CA TYR A 87 1.05 1.33 25.22
C TYR A 87 2.46 1.64 25.70
N LYS A 88 2.99 2.82 25.32
CA LYS A 88 4.37 3.26 25.66
C LYS A 88 5.44 2.19 25.38
N GLY A 89 5.33 1.49 24.24
CA GLY A 89 6.29 0.48 23.80
C GLY A 89 6.15 -0.90 24.47
N LYS A 90 5.16 -1.12 25.33
CA LYS A 90 4.89 -2.41 25.99
C LYS A 90 3.55 -3.00 25.52
N LEU A 91 3.50 -4.31 25.37
CA LEU A 91 2.25 -5.05 25.19
C LEU A 91 1.67 -5.38 26.56
N LEU A 92 0.45 -4.92 26.82
CA LEU A 92 -0.26 -5.08 28.10
C LEU A 92 -1.63 -5.73 27.85
N GLU A 93 -2.25 -6.23 28.92
CA GLU A 93 -3.68 -6.57 28.90
C GLU A 93 -4.51 -5.31 28.64
N GLY A 94 -5.62 -5.45 27.90
CA GLY A 94 -6.40 -4.32 27.37
C GLY A 94 -6.87 -3.37 28.48
N LYS A 95 -7.46 -3.91 29.54
CA LYS A 95 -7.86 -3.13 30.72
C LYS A 95 -6.69 -2.37 31.34
N GLU A 96 -5.54 -3.02 31.51
CA GLU A 96 -4.36 -2.40 32.09
C GLU A 96 -3.85 -1.23 31.22
N ALA A 97 -3.82 -1.40 29.90
CA ALA A 97 -3.43 -0.34 28.99
C ALA A 97 -4.38 0.88 29.05
N MET A 98 -5.69 0.62 29.09
CA MET A 98 -6.73 1.66 29.18
C MET A 98 -6.65 2.40 30.53
N ASP A 99 -6.52 1.68 31.64
CA ASP A 99 -6.36 2.24 32.99
C ASP A 99 -5.08 3.09 33.08
N ASN A 100 -3.95 2.57 32.59
CA ASN A 100 -2.66 3.27 32.57
C ASN A 100 -2.68 4.54 31.71
N ALA A 101 -3.50 4.57 30.67
CA ALA A 101 -3.70 5.75 29.82
C ALA A 101 -4.79 6.70 30.37
N GLY A 102 -5.52 6.32 31.42
CA GLY A 102 -6.66 7.08 31.93
C GLY A 102 -7.77 7.21 30.90
N ILE A 103 -8.10 6.10 30.20
CA ILE A 103 -9.20 6.03 29.24
C ILE A 103 -10.32 5.17 29.86
N PRO A 104 -11.49 5.75 30.19
CA PRO A 104 -12.63 4.99 30.67
C PRO A 104 -13.10 3.98 29.60
N ILE A 105 -13.44 2.76 30.02
CA ILE A 105 -14.00 1.73 29.14
C ILE A 105 -15.51 1.98 29.03
N PRO A 106 -16.04 2.29 27.83
CA PRO A 106 -17.45 2.65 27.67
C PRO A 106 -18.39 1.42 27.66
N GLY A 107 -17.84 0.22 27.52
CA GLY A 107 -18.63 -0.97 27.18
C GLY A 107 -19.31 -0.83 25.81
N ILE A 108 -20.20 -1.76 25.49
CA ILE A 108 -20.96 -1.75 24.24
C ILE A 108 -22.45 -1.97 24.51
N GLU A 109 -23.30 -1.23 23.81
CA GLU A 109 -24.75 -1.42 23.80
C GLU A 109 -25.23 -1.89 22.41
N VAL A 110 -26.54 -1.83 22.19
CA VAL A 110 -27.15 -2.12 20.89
C VAL A 110 -26.47 -1.26 19.82
N ARG A 111 -26.22 -1.87 18.65
CA ARG A 111 -25.55 -1.28 17.47
C ARG A 111 -24.06 -1.00 17.59
N ASP A 112 -23.54 -0.59 18.76
CA ASP A 112 -22.14 -0.20 18.95
C ASP A 112 -21.15 -1.23 18.40
N GLY A 113 -21.31 -2.49 18.79
CA GLY A 113 -20.39 -3.56 18.37
C GLY A 113 -20.32 -3.70 16.85
N LEU A 114 -21.47 -3.74 16.18
CA LEU A 114 -21.50 -3.82 14.71
C LEU A 114 -20.95 -2.54 14.05
N ALA A 115 -21.18 -1.37 14.65
CA ALA A 115 -20.72 -0.10 14.10
C ALA A 115 -19.20 0.04 14.15
N ILE A 116 -18.54 -0.59 15.13
CA ILE A 116 -17.08 -0.61 15.22
C ILE A 116 -16.50 -1.54 14.16
N ILE A 117 -17.12 -2.69 13.90
CA ILE A 117 -16.50 -3.77 13.12
C ILE A 117 -16.88 -3.81 11.64
N ASN A 118 -18.00 -3.21 11.25
CA ASN A 118 -18.54 -3.31 9.91
C ASN A 118 -18.01 -2.20 8.99
N GLY A 119 -16.99 -2.52 8.18
CA GLY A 119 -16.37 -1.62 7.22
C GLY A 119 -14.95 -2.05 6.82
N SER A 120 -14.46 -1.55 5.70
CA SER A 120 -13.18 -1.89 5.07
C SER A 120 -11.97 -1.13 5.69
N ASN A 121 -12.00 -0.85 6.98
CA ASN A 121 -11.12 0.15 7.58
C ASN A 121 -9.64 -0.28 7.65
N VAL A 122 -9.36 -1.57 7.83
CA VAL A 122 -7.98 -2.10 7.94
C VAL A 122 -7.34 -2.17 6.55
N LEU A 123 -8.03 -2.76 5.57
CA LEU A 123 -7.52 -2.82 4.19
C LEU A 123 -7.33 -1.42 3.61
N THR A 124 -8.22 -0.48 3.93
CA THR A 124 -8.11 0.91 3.45
C THR A 124 -6.93 1.63 4.09
N ALA A 125 -6.69 1.43 5.39
CA ALA A 125 -5.52 1.97 6.08
C ALA A 125 -4.20 1.41 5.51
N MET A 126 -4.14 0.09 5.30
CA MET A 126 -3.01 -0.58 4.66
C MET A 126 -2.73 0.01 3.27
N SER A 127 -3.78 0.18 2.47
CA SER A 127 -3.69 0.72 1.11
C SER A 127 -3.20 2.17 1.10
N ALA A 128 -3.69 3.02 2.01
CA ALA A 128 -3.25 4.41 2.12
C ALA A 128 -1.75 4.52 2.45
N ILE A 129 -1.29 3.72 3.41
CA ILE A 129 0.12 3.70 3.84
C ILE A 129 1.01 3.15 2.72
N PHE A 130 0.59 2.04 2.09
CA PHE A 130 1.30 1.48 0.94
C PHE A 130 1.44 2.49 -0.20
N ILE A 131 0.38 3.20 -0.55
CA ILE A 131 0.43 4.21 -1.63
C ILE A 131 1.43 5.32 -1.27
N TYR A 132 1.47 5.75 -0.01
CA TYR A 132 2.45 6.73 0.45
C TYR A 132 3.89 6.20 0.27
N ASP A 133 4.15 4.99 0.73
CA ASP A 133 5.48 4.37 0.66
C ASP A 133 5.90 4.04 -0.77
N ALA A 134 4.99 3.54 -1.60
CA ALA A 134 5.20 3.29 -3.02
C ALA A 134 5.58 4.57 -3.77
N ASN A 135 5.00 5.72 -3.40
CA ASN A 135 5.41 7.01 -3.97
C ASN A 135 6.85 7.38 -3.58
N ASN A 136 7.29 7.07 -2.37
CA ASN A 136 8.68 7.27 -1.96
C ASN A 136 9.62 6.29 -2.67
N TRP A 137 9.21 5.03 -2.82
CA TRP A 137 9.93 4.01 -3.57
C TRP A 137 10.11 4.38 -5.05
N LEU A 138 9.09 4.94 -5.70
CA LEU A 138 9.20 5.39 -7.10
C LEU A 138 10.22 6.52 -7.28
N LYS A 139 10.40 7.40 -6.28
CA LYS A 139 11.48 8.40 -6.30
C LYS A 139 12.84 7.71 -6.32
N GLN A 140 13.03 6.67 -5.51
CA GLN A 140 14.26 5.88 -5.48
C GLN A 140 14.48 5.14 -6.81
N ALA A 141 13.42 4.61 -7.42
CA ALA A 141 13.50 3.97 -8.74
C ALA A 141 13.96 4.96 -9.83
N GLU A 142 13.49 6.21 -9.79
CA GLU A 142 13.92 7.28 -10.71
C GLU A 142 15.38 7.70 -10.46
N ILE A 143 15.82 7.77 -9.20
CA ILE A 143 17.22 8.04 -8.84
C ILE A 143 18.13 6.93 -9.34
N ALA A 144 17.80 5.66 -9.06
CA ALA A 144 18.57 4.51 -9.53
C ALA A 144 18.59 4.43 -11.06
N ALA A 145 17.48 4.79 -11.72
CA ALA A 145 17.44 4.91 -13.17
C ALA A 145 18.40 6.00 -13.65
N ALA A 146 18.34 7.23 -13.13
CA ALA A 146 19.23 8.32 -13.52
C ALA A 146 20.71 7.92 -13.40
N MET A 147 21.11 7.35 -12.26
CA MET A 147 22.49 6.89 -12.02
C MET A 147 22.93 5.80 -13.01
N SER A 148 22.07 4.81 -13.26
CA SER A 148 22.40 3.72 -14.21
C SER A 148 22.44 4.21 -15.66
N LEU A 149 21.62 5.19 -16.02
CA LEU A 149 21.66 5.83 -17.34
C LEU A 149 22.95 6.60 -17.57
N GLU A 150 23.44 7.29 -16.54
CA GLU A 150 24.74 7.96 -16.61
C GLU A 150 25.89 6.97 -16.79
N ALA A 151 25.93 5.91 -15.96
CA ALA A 151 26.94 4.88 -16.04
C ALA A 151 26.95 4.17 -17.41
N LEU A 152 25.78 3.98 -18.02
CA LEU A 152 25.60 3.32 -19.33
C LEU A 152 25.69 4.29 -20.52
N LYS A 153 26.09 5.55 -20.31
CA LYS A 153 26.24 6.57 -21.36
C LYS A 153 25.00 6.72 -22.25
N ALA A 154 23.83 6.77 -21.61
CA ALA A 154 22.54 6.80 -22.30
C ALA A 154 22.38 8.06 -23.18
N ASN A 155 21.63 7.92 -24.28
CA ASN A 155 21.09 9.03 -25.02
C ASN A 155 19.99 9.72 -24.20
N MET A 156 20.17 11.01 -23.91
CA MET A 156 19.23 11.76 -23.07
C MET A 156 18.03 12.37 -23.82
N LYS A 157 18.03 12.36 -25.16
CA LYS A 157 16.91 12.87 -25.96
C LYS A 157 15.55 12.22 -25.61
N PRO A 158 15.46 10.89 -25.39
CA PRO A 158 14.19 10.24 -25.03
C PRO A 158 13.62 10.61 -23.67
N TYR A 159 14.34 11.35 -22.82
CA TYR A 159 13.88 11.84 -21.53
C TYR A 159 13.42 13.31 -21.61
N THR A 160 13.40 13.88 -22.82
CA THR A 160 12.93 15.25 -23.05
C THR A 160 11.43 15.31 -22.79
N PRO A 161 10.94 16.14 -21.85
CA PRO A 161 9.51 16.17 -21.51
C PRO A 161 8.58 16.39 -22.71
N LYS A 162 9.00 17.22 -23.67
CA LYS A 162 8.25 17.51 -24.91
C LYS A 162 7.87 16.25 -25.69
N LEU A 163 8.71 15.21 -25.70
CA LEU A 163 8.40 13.93 -26.35
C LEU A 163 7.19 13.25 -25.71
N HIS A 164 7.11 13.30 -24.38
CA HIS A 164 6.04 12.67 -23.61
C HIS A 164 4.78 13.52 -23.59
N GLU A 165 4.92 14.85 -23.59
CA GLU A 165 3.81 15.80 -23.65
C GLU A 165 3.00 15.63 -24.93
N VAL A 166 3.65 15.41 -26.08
CA VAL A 166 2.97 15.11 -27.36
C VAL A 166 2.20 13.78 -27.31
N ARG A 167 2.64 12.81 -26.49
CA ARG A 167 1.93 11.52 -26.32
C ARG A 167 0.79 11.59 -25.30
N GLY A 168 0.85 12.49 -24.31
CA GLY A 168 -0.27 12.82 -23.41
C GLY A 168 -0.36 12.08 -22.06
N PHE A 169 0.51 11.11 -21.77
CA PHE A 169 0.50 10.39 -20.48
C PHE A 169 1.17 11.21 -19.37
N LYS A 170 0.40 11.63 -18.36
CA LYS A 170 0.85 12.52 -17.27
C LYS A 170 2.00 11.92 -16.48
N GLY A 171 1.92 10.65 -16.10
CA GLY A 171 2.98 9.96 -15.38
C GLY A 171 4.29 9.91 -16.18
N ALA A 172 4.22 9.72 -17.49
CA ALA A 172 5.43 9.73 -18.34
C ALA A 172 6.09 11.11 -18.40
N VAL A 173 5.29 12.18 -18.51
CA VAL A 173 5.79 13.56 -18.43
C VAL A 173 6.43 13.83 -17.07
N ARG A 174 5.78 13.40 -15.97
CA ARG A 174 6.31 13.52 -14.61
C ARG A 174 7.66 12.83 -14.47
N SER A 175 7.76 11.56 -14.89
CA SER A 175 8.97 10.76 -14.75
C SER A 175 10.12 11.31 -15.59
N ALA A 176 9.83 11.76 -16.82
CA ALA A 176 10.82 12.43 -17.68
C ALA A 176 11.37 13.71 -17.03
N LYS A 177 10.50 14.55 -16.44
CA LYS A 177 10.91 15.76 -15.71
C LYS A 177 11.75 15.41 -14.47
N ALA A 178 11.35 14.39 -13.71
CA ALA A 178 12.09 13.93 -12.52
C ALA A 178 13.50 13.44 -12.87
N ILE A 179 13.62 12.56 -13.86
CA ILE A 179 14.93 12.07 -14.33
C ILE A 179 15.75 13.22 -14.93
N GLY A 180 15.13 14.10 -15.72
CA GLY A 180 15.78 15.27 -16.30
C GLY A 180 16.41 16.19 -15.25
N LYS A 181 15.74 16.38 -14.10
CA LYS A 181 16.27 17.15 -12.96
C LYS A 181 17.49 16.46 -12.32
N LEU A 182 17.47 15.13 -12.21
CA LEU A 182 18.54 14.35 -11.58
C LEU A 182 19.84 14.35 -12.40
N ILE A 183 19.74 14.43 -13.73
CA ILE A 183 20.89 14.44 -14.65
C ILE A 183 21.31 15.85 -15.07
N GLU A 184 20.70 16.89 -14.49
CA GLU A 184 20.96 18.27 -14.87
C GLU A 184 22.44 18.62 -14.65
N GLY A 185 23.07 19.21 -15.67
CA GLY A 185 24.48 19.58 -15.61
C GLY A 185 25.46 18.45 -15.88
N GLY A 186 25.00 17.20 -15.99
CA GLY A 186 25.80 16.03 -16.34
C GLY A 186 26.37 16.08 -17.76
N ASP A 187 27.50 15.40 -17.98
CA ASP A 187 28.21 15.47 -19.27
C ASP A 187 27.44 14.81 -20.43
N LEU A 188 26.58 13.83 -20.15
CA LEU A 188 25.67 13.24 -21.14
C LEU A 188 24.57 14.21 -21.57
N GLN A 189 23.96 14.90 -20.61
CA GLN A 189 22.94 15.92 -20.86
C GLN A 189 23.52 17.09 -21.67
N LYS A 190 24.75 17.50 -21.36
CA LYS A 190 25.51 18.51 -22.11
C LYS A 190 26.06 18.03 -23.46
N GLY A 191 25.90 16.76 -23.80
CA GLY A 191 26.36 16.19 -25.08
C GLY A 191 27.88 16.07 -25.22
N LYS A 192 28.64 16.11 -24.12
CA LYS A 192 30.11 15.97 -24.13
C LYS A 192 30.58 14.52 -24.28
N ILE A 193 29.72 13.57 -23.96
CA ILE A 193 30.00 12.13 -24.07
C ILE A 193 29.24 11.56 -25.29
N LYS A 194 29.95 10.80 -26.12
CA LYS A 194 29.36 10.08 -27.26
C LYS A 194 28.42 8.98 -26.75
N CYS A 195 27.18 9.00 -27.23
CA CYS A 195 26.15 8.00 -26.93
C CYS A 195 25.66 7.29 -28.19
N LYS A 196 24.90 6.21 -28.03
CA LYS A 196 24.22 5.52 -29.15
C LYS A 196 23.03 6.35 -29.63
N VAL A 197 22.60 6.14 -30.88
CA VAL A 197 21.37 6.79 -31.39
C VAL A 197 20.14 6.27 -30.65
N GLN A 198 20.08 4.96 -30.39
CA GLN A 198 18.99 4.32 -29.66
C GLN A 198 19.54 3.42 -28.57
N ASP A 199 19.10 3.66 -27.34
CA ASP A 199 19.30 2.71 -26.25
C ASP A 199 18.20 1.66 -26.23
N ALA A 200 18.50 0.56 -25.54
CA ALA A 200 17.54 -0.48 -25.27
C ALA A 200 16.39 0.01 -24.38
N TYR A 201 15.28 -0.72 -24.41
CA TYR A 201 14.05 -0.30 -23.75
C TYR A 201 14.17 -0.16 -22.23
N SER A 202 14.89 -1.05 -21.53
CA SER A 202 15.11 -0.92 -20.08
C SER A 202 15.77 0.41 -19.66
N MET A 203 16.38 1.11 -20.62
CA MET A 203 16.83 2.49 -20.50
C MET A 203 15.78 3.42 -21.09
N ARG A 204 15.65 3.45 -22.42
CA ARG A 204 14.92 4.47 -23.18
C ARG A 204 13.42 4.55 -22.89
N SER A 205 12.78 3.46 -22.45
CA SER A 205 11.35 3.47 -22.10
C SER A 205 11.07 3.72 -20.62
N THR A 206 12.10 4.11 -19.83
CA THR A 206 11.95 4.34 -18.38
C THR A 206 10.84 5.34 -18.05
N PRO A 207 10.73 6.52 -18.69
CA PRO A 207 9.67 7.46 -18.35
C PRO A 207 8.27 6.88 -18.57
N GLN A 208 8.07 6.09 -19.63
CA GLN A 208 6.80 5.46 -19.94
C GLN A 208 6.43 4.42 -18.89
N VAL A 209 7.38 3.56 -18.50
CA VAL A 209 7.12 2.45 -17.59
C VAL A 209 6.98 2.92 -16.14
N ILE A 210 7.91 3.75 -15.63
CA ILE A 210 7.76 4.34 -14.29
C ILE A 210 6.56 5.29 -14.25
N GLY A 211 6.35 6.05 -15.32
CA GLY A 211 5.20 6.93 -15.46
C GLY A 211 3.86 6.21 -15.36
N ALA A 212 3.71 5.04 -16.00
CA ALA A 212 2.50 4.23 -15.89
C ALA A 212 2.19 3.83 -14.44
N VAL A 213 3.22 3.60 -13.60
CA VAL A 213 3.01 3.30 -12.17
C VAL A 213 2.54 4.54 -11.40
N HIS A 214 3.07 5.73 -11.72
CA HIS A 214 2.53 6.97 -11.13
C HIS A 214 1.07 7.19 -11.47
N ASP A 215 0.67 6.91 -12.72
CA ASP A 215 -0.73 7.02 -13.16
C ASP A 215 -1.60 5.96 -12.45
N ALA A 216 -1.12 4.72 -12.31
CA ALA A 216 -1.82 3.65 -11.58
C ALA A 216 -2.00 3.96 -10.08
N LEU A 217 -0.94 4.44 -9.41
CA LEU A 217 -1.02 4.85 -7.99
C LEU A 217 -1.91 6.08 -7.79
N ALA A 218 -2.00 6.98 -8.77
CA ALA A 218 -2.92 8.11 -8.70
C ALA A 218 -4.38 7.65 -8.75
N TYR A 219 -4.70 6.63 -9.55
CA TYR A 219 -6.02 6.01 -9.55
C TYR A 219 -6.30 5.24 -8.26
N ALA A 220 -5.38 4.41 -7.79
CA ALA A 220 -5.53 3.71 -6.51
C ALA A 220 -5.75 4.69 -5.35
N ARG A 221 -5.00 5.80 -5.33
CA ARG A 221 -5.19 6.86 -4.35
C ARG A 221 -6.59 7.45 -4.39
N SER A 222 -7.15 7.73 -5.57
CA SER A 222 -8.48 8.32 -5.65
C SER A 222 -9.55 7.39 -5.08
N GLN A 223 -9.43 6.08 -5.27
CA GLN A 223 -10.36 5.11 -4.69
C GLN A 223 -10.19 5.01 -3.16
N VAL A 224 -8.96 4.96 -2.67
CA VAL A 224 -8.68 4.95 -1.23
C VAL A 224 -9.15 6.23 -0.55
N GLU A 225 -8.96 7.41 -1.17
CA GLU A 225 -9.44 8.69 -0.65
C GLU A 225 -10.97 8.75 -0.62
N ILE A 226 -11.67 8.15 -1.59
CA ILE A 226 -13.12 8.03 -1.57
C ILE A 226 -13.55 7.17 -0.38
N GLU A 227 -12.95 5.98 -0.19
CA GLU A 227 -13.31 5.07 0.90
C GLU A 227 -13.02 5.67 2.28
N LEU A 228 -11.87 6.34 2.43
CA LEU A 228 -11.50 7.02 3.69
C LEU A 228 -12.51 8.10 4.10
N ASN A 229 -13.16 8.76 3.14
CA ASN A 229 -14.13 9.84 3.35
C ASN A 229 -15.59 9.38 3.19
N GLY A 230 -15.80 8.08 2.96
CA GLY A 230 -17.12 7.48 2.74
C GLY A 230 -17.72 6.90 4.01
N VAL A 231 -18.96 6.41 3.89
CA VAL A 231 -19.64 5.65 4.94
C VAL A 231 -19.62 4.17 4.59
N GLY A 232 -18.50 3.52 4.89
CA GLY A 232 -18.36 2.06 4.85
C GLY A 232 -18.97 1.42 6.09
N ASP A 233 -20.27 1.12 6.05
CA ASP A 233 -21.03 0.51 7.16
C ASP A 233 -22.31 -0.15 6.63
N ASN A 234 -22.94 -0.98 7.46
CA ASN A 234 -24.27 -1.52 7.22
C ASN A 234 -24.98 -1.91 8.54
N PRO A 235 -26.28 -1.58 8.72
CA PRO A 235 -27.06 -0.68 7.87
C PRO A 235 -26.65 0.79 8.04
N VAL A 236 -27.03 1.60 7.05
CA VAL A 236 -26.80 3.05 7.02
C VAL A 236 -28.09 3.75 7.44
N PHE A 237 -27.97 4.70 8.36
CA PHE A 237 -29.09 5.45 8.94
C PHE A 237 -29.12 6.88 8.42
N PHE A 238 -30.31 7.36 8.08
CA PHE A 238 -30.58 8.74 7.66
C PHE A 238 -31.61 9.35 8.62
N PRO A 239 -31.17 9.89 9.78
CA PRO A 239 -32.09 10.28 10.85
C PRO A 239 -33.09 11.36 10.45
N LYS A 240 -32.67 12.31 9.59
CA LYS A 240 -33.54 13.39 9.10
C LYS A 240 -34.71 12.87 8.25
N GLU A 241 -34.53 11.72 7.61
CA GLU A 241 -35.51 11.08 6.74
C GLU A 241 -36.27 9.96 7.46
N ASN A 242 -35.92 9.68 8.72
CA ASN A 242 -36.39 8.50 9.46
C ASN A 242 -36.23 7.19 8.65
N LEU A 243 -35.08 7.08 7.96
CA LEU A 243 -34.82 6.01 6.99
C LEU A 243 -33.61 5.18 7.41
N GLN A 244 -33.76 3.86 7.32
CA GLN A 244 -32.68 2.89 7.51
C GLN A 244 -32.56 2.04 6.25
N LEU A 245 -31.36 1.98 5.69
CA LEU A 245 -31.07 1.22 4.47
C LEU A 245 -30.03 0.15 4.77
N SER A 246 -30.37 -1.10 4.45
CA SER A 246 -29.40 -2.18 4.38
C SER A 246 -28.80 -2.23 2.98
N GLY A 247 -27.48 -2.31 2.90
CA GLY A 247 -26.73 -2.33 1.65
C GLY A 247 -25.38 -3.04 1.83
N ALA A 248 -24.47 -2.78 0.89
CA ALA A 248 -23.17 -3.43 0.84
C ALA A 248 -22.01 -2.40 0.78
N ASN A 249 -22.15 -1.25 1.45
CA ASN A 249 -21.09 -0.23 1.47
C ASN A 249 -19.82 -0.70 2.21
N PHE A 250 -19.87 -1.83 2.90
CA PHE A 250 -18.71 -2.47 3.52
C PHE A 250 -17.78 -3.17 2.51
N GLN A 251 -18.19 -3.30 1.25
CA GLN A 251 -17.54 -4.15 0.26
C GLN A 251 -16.23 -3.51 -0.22
N GLY A 252 -15.11 -4.22 -0.06
CA GLY A 252 -13.76 -3.66 -0.25
C GLY A 252 -13.20 -3.66 -1.68
N THR A 253 -13.92 -4.16 -2.69
CA THR A 253 -13.43 -4.26 -4.08
C THR A 253 -13.02 -2.91 -4.68
N PRO A 254 -13.73 -1.79 -4.43
CA PRO A 254 -13.29 -0.47 -4.93
C PRO A 254 -11.87 -0.10 -4.50
N VAL A 255 -11.39 -0.61 -3.37
CA VAL A 255 -10.00 -0.44 -2.90
C VAL A 255 -9.10 -1.58 -3.37
N SER A 256 -9.55 -2.83 -3.24
CA SER A 256 -8.77 -4.04 -3.57
C SER A 256 -8.30 -4.08 -5.03
N LEU A 257 -9.21 -3.83 -5.99
CA LEU A 257 -8.89 -3.98 -7.41
C LEU A 257 -7.82 -2.98 -7.92
N PRO A 258 -7.86 -1.68 -7.58
CA PRO A 258 -6.76 -0.76 -7.89
C PRO A 258 -5.43 -1.14 -7.24
N MET A 259 -5.46 -1.79 -6.06
CA MET A 259 -4.25 -2.21 -5.34
C MET A 259 -3.59 -3.42 -5.99
N ASP A 260 -4.35 -4.37 -6.53
CA ASP A 260 -3.82 -5.44 -7.40
C ASP A 260 -3.09 -4.86 -8.62
N MET A 261 -3.68 -3.84 -9.26
CA MET A 261 -3.03 -3.13 -10.36
C MET A 261 -1.75 -2.43 -9.90
N ALA A 262 -1.73 -1.83 -8.70
CA ALA A 262 -0.54 -1.21 -8.14
C ALA A 262 0.59 -2.24 -7.90
N GLY A 263 0.27 -3.42 -7.35
CA GLY A 263 1.22 -4.51 -7.14
C GLY A 263 1.87 -4.99 -8.43
N ALA A 264 1.06 -5.22 -9.47
CA ALA A 264 1.55 -5.58 -10.80
C ALA A 264 2.43 -4.47 -11.42
N ALA A 265 2.02 -3.21 -11.27
CA ALA A 265 2.75 -2.06 -11.79
C ALA A 265 4.12 -1.87 -11.12
N ILE A 266 4.22 -2.04 -9.80
CA ILE A 266 5.49 -2.01 -9.08
C ILE A 266 6.41 -3.15 -9.54
N THR A 267 5.85 -4.36 -9.67
CA THR A 267 6.60 -5.53 -10.16
C THR A 267 7.21 -5.29 -11.54
N MET A 268 6.47 -4.64 -12.45
CA MET A 268 6.98 -4.22 -13.76
C MET A 268 8.20 -3.29 -13.65
N VAL A 269 8.20 -2.33 -12.72
CA VAL A 269 9.35 -1.43 -12.51
C VAL A 269 10.55 -2.19 -11.91
N SER A 270 10.32 -3.12 -11.00
CA SER A 270 11.36 -3.99 -10.44
C SER A 270 12.06 -4.80 -11.54
N VAL A 271 11.29 -5.42 -12.45
CA VAL A 271 11.84 -6.13 -13.61
C VAL A 271 12.68 -5.22 -14.48
N MET A 272 12.19 -4.01 -14.78
CA MET A 272 12.94 -3.05 -15.59
C MET A 272 14.23 -2.58 -14.90
N SER A 273 14.22 -2.42 -13.58
CA SER A 273 15.39 -2.05 -12.78
C SER A 273 16.48 -3.11 -12.89
N GLU A 274 16.13 -4.39 -12.72
CA GLU A 274 17.11 -5.47 -12.88
C GLU A 274 17.60 -5.59 -14.32
N ARG A 275 16.75 -5.36 -15.34
CA ARG A 275 17.24 -5.31 -16.73
C ARG A 275 18.29 -4.22 -16.95
N ARG A 276 18.30 -3.12 -16.17
CA ARG A 276 19.42 -2.16 -16.15
C ARG A 276 20.62 -2.65 -15.35
N MET A 277 20.40 -3.33 -14.22
CA MET A 277 21.48 -3.99 -13.46
C MET A 277 22.25 -5.00 -14.33
N ASN A 278 21.54 -5.86 -15.07
CA ASN A 278 22.16 -6.79 -16.01
C ASN A 278 23.02 -6.08 -17.06
N ARG A 279 22.61 -4.90 -17.53
CA ARG A 279 23.41 -4.10 -18.48
C ARG A 279 24.69 -3.59 -17.86
N LEU A 280 24.67 -3.19 -16.60
CA LEU A 280 25.86 -2.74 -15.89
C LEU A 280 26.84 -3.91 -15.70
N ASN A 281 26.34 -5.07 -15.32
CA ASN A 281 27.15 -6.26 -15.05
C ASN A 281 27.71 -6.94 -16.30
N ASN A 282 27.01 -6.83 -17.44
CA ASN A 282 27.36 -7.55 -18.65
C ASN A 282 28.28 -6.71 -19.57
N PRO A 283 29.55 -7.13 -19.79
CA PRO A 283 30.51 -6.35 -20.58
C PRO A 283 30.08 -6.14 -22.04
N ALA A 284 29.25 -7.03 -22.60
CA ALA A 284 28.69 -6.87 -23.95
C ALA A 284 27.65 -5.72 -24.03
N LEU A 285 27.10 -5.30 -22.89
CA LEU A 285 26.01 -4.34 -22.80
C LEU A 285 26.42 -3.04 -22.09
N SER A 286 27.47 -3.07 -21.27
CA SER A 286 27.82 -2.04 -20.28
C SER A 286 28.56 -0.82 -20.81
N VAL A 287 28.79 -0.76 -22.13
CA VAL A 287 29.45 0.38 -22.81
C VAL A 287 30.88 0.65 -22.28
N GLY A 288 31.60 -0.44 -22.00
CA GLY A 288 33.01 -0.43 -21.63
C GLY A 288 33.28 -0.53 -20.12
N LEU A 289 32.26 -0.75 -19.29
CA LEU A 289 32.48 -1.11 -17.89
C LEU A 289 33.05 -2.53 -17.77
N PRO A 290 33.90 -2.80 -16.77
CA PRO A 290 34.42 -4.14 -16.57
C PRO A 290 33.29 -5.13 -16.22
N PRO A 291 33.43 -6.41 -16.59
CA PRO A 291 32.46 -7.45 -16.22
C PRO A 291 32.18 -7.43 -14.72
N PHE A 292 30.90 -7.50 -14.36
CA PHE A 292 30.39 -7.48 -12.98
C PHE A 292 30.88 -6.29 -12.13
N LEU A 293 31.29 -5.19 -12.79
CA LEU A 293 31.80 -3.98 -12.17
C LEU A 293 33.01 -4.21 -11.24
N THR A 294 33.85 -5.20 -11.53
CA THR A 294 35.02 -5.53 -10.71
C THR A 294 36.34 -5.42 -11.44
N LYS A 295 37.41 -5.15 -10.68
CA LYS A 295 38.79 -5.37 -11.15
C LYS A 295 39.09 -6.87 -11.09
N GLY A 296 39.90 -7.39 -12.01
CA GLY A 296 40.36 -8.79 -11.99
C GLY A 296 39.24 -9.82 -12.05
N ALA A 297 38.27 -9.63 -12.95
CA ALA A 297 37.20 -10.61 -13.15
C ALA A 297 37.76 -12.01 -13.47
N GLY A 298 37.11 -13.03 -12.91
CA GLY A 298 37.62 -14.41 -12.89
C GLY A 298 38.32 -14.76 -11.57
N MET A 299 38.94 -13.78 -10.91
CA MET A 299 39.42 -13.91 -9.53
C MET A 299 38.41 -13.32 -8.52
N PHE A 300 37.80 -12.18 -8.87
CA PHE A 300 36.75 -11.55 -8.07
C PHE A 300 35.39 -11.68 -8.75
N SER A 301 34.35 -11.95 -7.96
CA SER A 301 32.97 -12.06 -8.45
C SER A 301 32.28 -10.71 -8.65
N GLY A 302 32.80 -9.61 -8.06
CA GLY A 302 32.17 -8.30 -8.17
C GLY A 302 30.71 -8.31 -7.73
N LEU A 303 29.84 -7.68 -8.52
CA LEU A 303 28.39 -7.64 -8.31
C LEU A 303 27.63 -8.80 -8.97
N MET A 304 28.31 -9.89 -9.35
CA MET A 304 27.67 -11.06 -9.96
C MET A 304 26.58 -11.64 -9.05
N LEU A 305 26.91 -11.89 -7.77
CA LEU A 305 25.96 -12.51 -6.82
C LEU A 305 24.84 -11.56 -6.39
N SER A 306 25.06 -10.25 -6.46
CA SER A 306 23.99 -9.27 -6.25
C SER A 306 22.87 -9.45 -7.28
N GLN A 307 23.20 -9.88 -8.51
CA GLN A 307 22.19 -10.15 -9.52
C GLN A 307 21.33 -11.37 -9.15
N TYR A 308 21.91 -12.39 -8.51
CA TYR A 308 21.14 -13.56 -8.07
C TYR A 308 20.11 -13.19 -7.02
N THR A 309 20.50 -12.29 -6.11
CA THR A 309 19.59 -11.74 -5.10
C THR A 309 18.47 -10.94 -5.76
N ALA A 310 18.80 -10.06 -6.72
CA ALA A 310 17.80 -9.29 -7.45
C ALA A 310 16.83 -10.19 -8.24
N ASP A 311 17.34 -11.23 -8.90
CA ASP A 311 16.55 -12.20 -9.67
C ASP A 311 15.57 -12.96 -8.76
N MET A 312 16.03 -13.42 -7.59
CA MET A 312 15.17 -14.08 -6.61
C MET A 312 14.05 -13.17 -6.11
N LEU A 313 14.38 -11.93 -5.72
CA LEU A 313 13.39 -10.95 -5.25
C LEU A 313 12.36 -10.59 -6.34
N ILE A 314 12.77 -10.58 -7.61
CA ILE A 314 11.84 -10.35 -8.73
C ILE A 314 10.91 -11.52 -8.95
N VAL A 315 11.40 -12.76 -8.80
CA VAL A 315 10.54 -13.94 -8.87
C VAL A 315 9.51 -13.92 -7.75
N GLU A 316 9.93 -13.58 -6.53
CA GLU A 316 9.03 -13.41 -5.39
C GLU A 316 7.96 -12.34 -5.67
N GLN A 317 8.35 -11.15 -6.15
CA GLN A 317 7.40 -10.09 -6.50
C GLN A 317 6.42 -10.50 -7.60
N ARG A 318 6.85 -11.29 -8.59
CA ARG A 318 5.96 -11.82 -9.62
C ARG A 318 4.90 -12.74 -9.04
N ILE A 319 5.29 -13.62 -8.11
CA ILE A 319 4.37 -14.51 -7.41
C ILE A 319 3.37 -13.70 -6.57
N LEU A 320 3.87 -12.71 -5.82
CA LEU A 320 3.04 -11.85 -4.96
C LEU A 320 2.12 -10.90 -5.74
N SER A 321 2.45 -10.59 -6.99
CA SER A 321 1.62 -9.71 -7.84
C SER A 321 0.43 -10.41 -8.51
N ALA A 322 0.16 -11.67 -8.18
CA ALA A 322 -1.05 -12.36 -8.61
C ALA A 322 -2.27 -11.66 -7.97
N PRO A 323 -3.28 -11.22 -8.75
CA PRO A 323 -4.40 -10.45 -8.21
C PRO A 323 -5.18 -11.23 -7.14
N ALA A 324 -5.30 -10.66 -5.94
CA ALA A 324 -6.09 -11.24 -4.86
C ALA A 324 -7.59 -11.04 -5.09
N SER A 325 -8.00 -9.96 -5.77
CA SER A 325 -9.41 -9.58 -5.95
C SER A 325 -10.22 -10.58 -6.79
N ILE A 326 -9.56 -11.50 -7.49
CA ILE A 326 -10.19 -12.56 -8.28
C ILE A 326 -10.19 -13.92 -7.57
N GLN A 327 -9.68 -14.00 -6.34
CA GLN A 327 -9.57 -15.22 -5.54
C GLN A 327 -10.75 -15.38 -4.56
N SER A 328 -11.87 -14.69 -4.80
CA SER A 328 -13.06 -14.78 -3.96
C SER A 328 -13.52 -16.24 -3.80
N ILE A 329 -13.79 -16.62 -2.56
CA ILE A 329 -14.41 -17.90 -2.19
C ILE A 329 -15.56 -17.63 -1.21
N PRO A 330 -16.69 -18.33 -1.31
CA PRO A 330 -17.83 -18.11 -0.43
C PRO A 330 -17.50 -18.32 1.06
N ALA A 331 -18.13 -17.49 1.91
CA ALA A 331 -18.09 -17.57 3.36
C ALA A 331 -19.52 -17.54 3.93
N ALA A 332 -19.63 -17.78 5.24
CA ALA A 332 -20.88 -17.72 6.00
C ALA A 332 -22.04 -18.53 5.36
N ALA A 333 -21.77 -19.76 4.91
CA ALA A 333 -22.76 -20.64 4.26
C ALA A 333 -23.45 -19.98 3.06
N ASP A 334 -22.65 -19.39 2.16
CA ASP A 334 -23.05 -18.69 0.93
C ASP A 334 -23.85 -17.39 1.16
N GLN A 335 -23.99 -16.92 2.41
CA GLN A 335 -24.52 -15.58 2.65
C GLN A 335 -23.50 -14.49 2.28
N GLU A 336 -22.22 -14.78 2.43
CA GLU A 336 -21.09 -13.96 1.94
C GLU A 336 -20.44 -14.69 0.76
N ASP A 337 -21.19 -14.84 -0.34
CA ASP A 337 -20.79 -15.60 -1.53
C ASP A 337 -19.71 -14.93 -2.39
N PHE A 338 -19.50 -13.63 -2.21
CA PHE A 338 -18.46 -12.86 -2.86
C PHE A 338 -17.74 -11.90 -1.92
N VAL A 339 -16.41 -11.92 -1.94
CA VAL A 339 -15.56 -11.15 -1.02
C VAL A 339 -14.38 -10.53 -1.77
N SER A 340 -13.92 -9.37 -1.33
CA SER A 340 -12.92 -8.59 -2.09
C SER A 340 -11.48 -9.10 -1.97
N MET A 341 -11.20 -9.91 -0.95
CA MET A 341 -9.86 -10.36 -0.56
C MET A 341 -8.86 -9.22 -0.29
N GLY A 342 -9.33 -7.99 -0.08
CA GLY A 342 -8.49 -6.78 -0.14
C GLY A 342 -7.41 -6.59 0.95
N MET A 343 -7.35 -7.46 1.96
CA MET A 343 -6.22 -7.49 2.91
C MET A 343 -5.04 -8.38 2.43
N ASN A 344 -5.23 -9.21 1.41
CA ASN A 344 -4.18 -10.06 0.83
C ASN A 344 -3.37 -9.27 -0.21
#